data_AF-A0A5B0TJV8-F1
#
_entry.id   AF-A0A5B0TJV8-F1
#
_cell.length_a   1.000
_cell.length_b   1.000
_cell.length_c   1.000
_cell.angle_alpha   90.00
_cell.angle_beta   90.00
_cell.angle_gamma   90.00
#
_symmetry.space_group_name_H-M   'P 1'
#
loop_
_entity.id
_entity.type
_entity.pdbx_description
1 polymer ?
#
loop_
_entity_poly.entity_id
_entity_poly.type
_entity_poly.pdbx_seq_one_letter_code
_entity_poly.pdbx_strand_id
1 'polypeptide(L)' 'MSKKIQVSFSDEQIKLIHQLKGELGNSESEIIRVIVTCWLAEQGFIRSAVKEKIIHGNQVGNNNE' A
#
# COMPACT_ATOMS: atom_id res chain seq x y z
N MET A 1 -15.58 -8.50 13.80
CA MET A 1 -14.81 -9.76 13.82
C MET A 1 -13.50 -9.55 13.08
N SER A 2 -12.35 -9.55 13.78
CA SER A 2 -11.04 -9.51 13.11
C SER A 2 -10.73 -10.90 12.54
N LYS A 3 -10.64 -11.03 11.22
CA LYS A 3 -10.12 -12.26 10.59
C LYS A 3 -8.61 -12.32 10.80
N LYS A 4 -8.09 -13.47 11.25
CA LYS A 4 -6.65 -13.71 11.39
C LYS A 4 -6.14 -14.34 10.10
N ILE A 5 -5.03 -13.84 9.59
CA ILE A 5 -4.32 -14.39 8.44
C ILE A 5 -2.92 -14.73 8.92
N GLN A 6 -2.53 -16.00 8.81
CA GLN A 6 -1.17 -16.44 9.10
C GLN A 6 -0.30 -16.23 7.86
N VAL A 7 0.89 -15.68 8.08
CA VAL A 7 1.89 -15.42 7.04
C VAL A 7 3.26 -15.84 7.55
N SER A 8 4.16 -16.16 6.63
CA SER A 8 5.54 -16.51 6.94
C SER A 8 6.47 -15.46 6.34
N PHE A 9 7.45 -15.03 7.12
CA PHE A 9 8.50 -14.09 6.72
C PHE A 9 9.86 -14.75 6.94
N SER A 10 10.90 -14.30 6.23
CA SER A 10 12.27 -14.69 6.53
C SER A 10 12.76 -14.06 7.83
N ASP A 11 13.81 -14.61 8.42
CA ASP A 11 14.40 -14.07 9.65
C ASP A 11 14.86 -12.61 9.49
N GLU A 12 15.37 -12.26 8.31
CA GLU A 12 15.77 -10.89 7.97
C GLU A 12 14.57 -9.94 7.90
N GLN A 13 13.46 -10.40 7.33
CA GLN A 13 12.21 -9.63 7.29
C GLN A 13 11.64 -9.43 8.70
N ILE A 14 11.71 -10.45 9.57
CA ILE A 14 11.28 -10.31 10.96
C ILE A 14 12.17 -9.31 11.72
N LYS A 15 13.49 -9.35 11.53
CA LYS A 15 14.41 -8.35 12.10
C LYS A 15 14.03 -6.94 11.67
N LEU A 16 13.72 -6.74 10.40
CA LEU A 16 13.28 -5.44 9.88
C LEU A 16 11.95 -5.01 10.53
N ILE A 17 10.97 -5.90 10.64
CA ILE A 17 9.68 -5.62 11.29
C ILE A 17 9.88 -5.21 12.76
N HIS A 18 10.80 -5.87 13.47
CA HIS A 18 11.11 -5.54 14.87
C HIS A 18 11.83 -4.19 15.02
N GLN A 19 12.65 -3.79 14.05
CA GLN A 19 13.26 -2.46 14.06
C GLN A 19 12.24 -1.33 13.94
N LEU A 20 11.08 -1.59 13.33
CA LEU A 20 9.98 -0.63 13.16
C LEU A 20 9.05 -0.55 14.39
N LYS A 21 9.32 -1.36 15.42
CA LYS A 21 8.53 -1.39 16.65
C LYS A 21 8.76 -0.13 17.47
N GLY A 22 7.67 0.46 17.96
CA GLY A 22 7.67 1.75 18.64
C GLY A 22 7.45 2.94 17.71
N GLU A 23 7.82 2.83 16.43
CA GLU A 23 7.54 3.86 15.41
C GLU A 23 6.20 3.60 14.71
N LEU A 24 6.00 2.38 14.18
CA LEU A 24 4.81 2.04 13.40
C LEU A 24 3.75 1.25 14.18
N GLY A 25 4.06 0.84 15.40
CA GLY A 25 3.15 0.08 16.26
C GLY A 25 3.86 -0.68 17.37
N ASN A 26 3.07 -1.27 18.26
CA ASN A 26 3.57 -2.00 19.44
C ASN A 26 3.55 -3.52 19.24
N SER A 27 2.74 -4.01 18.31
CA SER A 27 2.70 -5.42 17.92
C SER A 27 3.06 -5.62 16.44
N GLU A 28 3.58 -6.80 16.11
CA GLU A 28 3.90 -7.15 14.71
C GLU A 28 2.67 -7.02 13.81
N SER A 29 1.48 -7.39 14.31
CA SER A 29 0.22 -7.27 13.56
C SER A 29 -0.16 -5.82 13.26
N GLU A 30 0.17 -4.87 14.13
CA GLU A 30 -0.03 -3.44 13.88
C GLU A 30 0.97 -2.92 12.85
N ILE A 31 2.25 -3.26 13.02
CA ILE A 31 3.32 -2.85 12.11
C ILE A 31 3.02 -3.35 10.70
N ILE A 32 2.68 -4.64 10.55
CA ILE A 32 2.29 -5.22 9.25
C ILE A 32 1.06 -4.53 8.68
N ARG A 33 0.05 -4.21 9.51
CA ARG A 33 -1.13 -3.48 9.03
C ARG A 33 -0.74 -2.12 8.47
N VAL A 34 0.08 -1.35 9.17
CA VAL A 34 0.56 -0.05 8.72
C VAL A 34 1.32 -0.17 7.41
N ILE A 35 2.26 -1.11 7.31
CA ILE A 35 3.03 -1.37 6.08
C ILE A 35 2.09 -1.67 4.91
N VAL A 36 1.13 -2.59 5.08
CA VAL A 36 0.17 -2.95 4.03
C VAL A 36 -0.69 -1.75 3.65
N THR A 37 -1.18 -0.98 4.61
CA THR A 37 -1.97 0.23 4.34
C THR A 37 -1.16 1.28 3.57
N CYS A 38 0.09 1.54 3.98
CA CYS A 38 0.99 2.45 3.28
C CYS A 38 1.28 1.98 1.85
N TRP A 39 1.59 0.70 1.67
CA TRP A 39 1.84 0.12 0.35
C TRP A 39 0.61 0.19 -0.55
N LEU A 40 -0.59 -0.07 -0.02
CA LEU A 40 -1.84 0.08 -0.75
C LEU A 40 -2.14 1.54 -1.11
N ALA A 41 -1.79 2.50 -0.25
CA ALA A 41 -1.90 3.92 -0.59
C ALA A 41 -0.93 4.28 -1.72
N GLU A 42 0.30 3.78 -1.68
CA GLU A 42 1.32 4.08 -2.69
C GLU A 42 1.05 3.40 -4.04
N GLN A 43 0.66 2.13 -4.04
CA GLN A 43 0.40 1.35 -5.26
C GLN A 43 -1.03 1.49 -5.78
N GLY A 44 -2.01 1.60 -4.88
CA GLY A 44 -3.44 1.61 -5.22
C GLY A 44 -3.97 3.00 -5.54
N PHE A 45 -3.54 4.05 -4.82
CA PHE A 45 -4.08 5.39 -4.99
C PHE A 45 -3.38 6.17 -6.11
N ILE A 46 -2.05 6.25 -6.10
CA ILE A 46 -1.32 7.03 -7.11
C ILE A 46 -1.47 6.40 -8.49
N ARG A 47 -1.36 5.07 -8.60
CA ARG A 47 -1.45 4.38 -9.90
C ARG A 47 -2.85 4.47 -10.51
N SER A 48 -3.91 4.38 -9.69
CA SER A 48 -5.29 4.53 -10.15
C SER A 48 -5.63 5.98 -10.47
N ALA A 49 -5.24 6.93 -9.60
CA ALA A 49 -5.45 8.36 -9.84
C ALA A 49 -4.69 8.89 -11.07
N VAL A 50 -3.46 8.42 -11.30
CA VAL A 50 -2.69 8.74 -12.51
C VAL A 50 -3.32 8.08 -13.73
N LYS A 51 -3.72 6.80 -13.65
CA LYS A 51 -4.38 6.11 -14.77
C LYS A 51 -5.72 6.75 -15.13
N GLU A 52 -6.55 7.12 -14.15
CA GLU A 52 -7.79 7.86 -14.39
C GLU A 52 -7.52 9.23 -15.01
N LYS A 53 -6.57 10.01 -14.49
CA LYS A 53 -6.25 11.33 -15.06
C LYS A 53 -5.70 11.25 -16.48
N ILE A 54 -4.86 10.26 -16.79
CA ILE A 54 -4.35 10.01 -18.14
C ILE A 54 -5.48 9.59 -19.09
N ILE A 55 -6.39 8.72 -18.64
CA ILE A 55 -7.53 8.27 -19.45
C ILE A 55 -8.50 9.42 -19.74
N HIS A 56 -8.83 10.25 -18.74
CA HIS A 56 -9.77 11.36 -18.91
C HIS A 56 -9.16 12.59 -19.60
N GLY A 57 -7.84 12.80 -19.48
CA GLY A 57 -7.12 13.87 -20.18
C GLY A 57 -7.03 13.68 -21.70
N ASN A 58 -7.01 12.43 -22.17
CA ASN A 58 -6.92 12.12 -23.62
C ASN A 58 -8.26 12.19 -24.38
N GLN A 59 -9.41 12.34 -23.71
CA GLN A 59 -10.73 12.37 -24.37
C GLN A 59 -11.15 13.77 -24.84
N VAL A 60 -10.45 14.83 -24.41
CA VAL A 60 -10.79 16.22 -24.75
C VAL A 60 -10.07 16.71 -26.02
N GLY A 61 -9.07 15.97 -26.52
CA GLY A 61 -8.25 16.39 -27.67
C GLY A 61 -8.66 15.87 -29.05
N ASN A 62 -9.63 14.96 -29.17
CA ASN A 62 -9.88 14.21 -30.41
C ASN A 62 -11.25 14.41 -31.07
N ASN A 63 -12.03 15.42 -30.63
CA ASN A 63 -13.39 15.66 -31.15
C ASN A 63 -13.51 16.95 -32.00
N ASN A 64 -12.40 17.57 -32.40
CA ASN A 64 -12.41 18.74 -33.28
C ASN A 64 -11.45 18.53 -34.45
N GLU A 65 -11.83 17.70 -35.43
CA GLU A 65 -11.34 17.76 -36.82
C GLU A 65 -12.34 17.09 -37.76
#